data_AF-A0A8T3N769-F1
#
_entry.id   AF-A0A8T3N769-F1
#
_cell.length_a   1.000
_cell.length_b   1.000
_cell.length_c   1.000
_cell.angle_alpha   90.00
_cell.angle_beta   90.00
_cell.angle_gamma   90.00
#
_symmetry.space_group_name_H-M   'P 1'
#
loop_
_entity.id
_entity.type
_entity.pdbx_description
1 polymer ?
#
loop_
_entity_poly.entity_id
_entity_poly.type
_entity_poly.pdbx_seq_one_letter_code
_entity_poly.pdbx_strand_id
1 'polypeptide(L)'
;MPTPETAPPETMSIPVVDDTDVSDGEWIESPVDDATYDVLMALASKLEAIDTYQVYAEDGNAELWRELASDERRHAERLFSELKQRIAGA
;
A
#
# COMPACT_ATOMS: atom_id res chain seq x y z
N MET A 1 -5.57 -0.88 51.03
CA MET A 1 -4.61 -1.23 49.97
C MET A 1 -5.38 -1.25 48.65
N PRO A 2 -5.19 -0.29 47.74
CA PRO A 2 -5.81 -0.31 46.43
C PRO A 2 -5.01 -1.20 45.46
N THR A 3 -5.72 -1.89 44.56
CA THR A 3 -5.22 -2.75 43.48
C THR A 3 -4.50 -1.95 42.39
N PRO A 4 -3.55 -2.54 41.63
CA PRO A 4 -3.02 -1.89 40.44
C PRO A 4 -4.09 -1.92 39.34
N GLU A 5 -4.59 -0.75 38.98
CA GLU A 5 -5.45 -0.53 37.81
C GLU A 5 -4.60 -0.72 36.55
N THR A 6 -4.92 -1.75 35.76
CA THR A 6 -4.33 -2.01 34.45
C THR A 6 -4.68 -0.84 33.54
N ALA A 7 -3.68 -0.03 33.15
CA ALA A 7 -3.87 1.05 32.20
C ALA A 7 -4.47 0.51 30.88
N PRO A 8 -5.42 1.24 30.24
CA PRO A 8 -5.90 0.88 28.91
C PRO A 8 -4.73 0.96 27.91
N PRO A 9 -4.76 0.21 26.79
CA PRO A 9 -3.75 0.35 25.75
C PRO A 9 -3.73 1.81 25.30
N GLU A 10 -2.53 2.40 25.19
CA GLU A 10 -2.35 3.73 24.61
C GLU A 10 -2.97 3.72 23.21
N THR A 11 -4.19 4.23 23.13
CA THR A 11 -4.77 4.64 21.86
C THR A 11 -3.80 5.70 21.37
N MET A 12 -3.13 5.44 20.24
CA MET A 12 -2.23 6.40 19.60
C MET A 12 -2.90 7.76 19.69
N SER A 13 -2.37 8.60 20.57
CA SER A 13 -2.84 9.95 20.73
C SER A 13 -2.34 10.66 19.50
N ILE A 14 -3.20 10.71 18.48
CA ILE A 14 -3.01 11.62 17.38
C ILE A 14 -2.89 12.99 18.05
N PRO A 15 -1.75 13.69 17.92
CA PRO A 15 -1.63 14.99 18.53
C PRO A 15 -2.70 15.87 17.89
N VAL A 16 -3.48 16.55 18.73
CA VAL A 16 -4.25 17.70 18.29
C VAL A 16 -3.22 18.70 17.78
N VAL A 17 -3.04 18.77 16.46
CA VAL A 17 -2.20 19.79 15.84
C VAL A 17 -2.91 21.12 16.01
N ASP A 18 -2.48 21.82 17.06
CA ASP A 18 -2.68 23.26 17.25
C ASP A 18 -2.06 23.99 16.04
N ASP A 19 -2.75 25.04 15.59
CA ASP A 19 -2.45 25.89 14.43
C ASP A 19 -1.08 26.59 14.58
N THR A 20 0.00 25.81 14.48
CA THR A 20 1.39 26.27 14.64
C THR A 20 2.14 26.04 13.33
N ASP A 21 2.28 27.14 12.59
CA ASP A 21 3.32 27.47 11.61
C ASP A 21 4.46 26.44 11.49
N VAL A 22 4.28 25.48 10.57
CA VAL A 22 5.33 24.56 10.14
C VAL A 22 6.17 25.28 9.09
N SER A 23 7.26 25.91 9.55
CA SER A 23 8.27 26.57 8.71
C SER A 23 8.88 25.60 7.67
N ASP A 24 8.84 26.03 6.41
CA ASP A 24 9.79 25.78 5.30
C ASP A 24 10.24 24.33 5.01
N GLY A 25 9.38 23.34 5.25
CA GLY A 25 9.44 22.09 4.49
C GLY A 25 8.65 22.28 3.21
N GLU A 26 9.30 22.61 2.09
CA GLU A 26 8.65 22.59 0.77
C GLU A 26 8.13 21.16 0.55
N TRP A 27 6.82 20.96 0.74
CA TRP A 27 6.17 19.71 0.40
C TRP A 27 6.35 19.52 -1.10
N ILE A 28 7.21 18.58 -1.48
CA ILE A 28 7.45 18.28 -2.89
C ILE A 28 6.15 17.69 -3.42
N GLU A 29 5.47 18.44 -4.28
CA GLU A 29 4.25 17.99 -4.94
C GLU A 29 4.56 16.76 -5.81
N SER A 30 3.72 15.73 -5.67
CA SER A 30 3.77 14.56 -6.55
C SER A 30 3.46 15.00 -7.99
N PRO A 31 4.19 14.50 -8.99
CA PRO A 31 3.89 14.80 -10.40
C PRO A 31 2.61 14.09 -10.89
N VAL A 32 1.98 13.27 -10.05
CA VAL A 32 0.71 12.59 -10.34
C VAL A 32 -0.30 12.88 -9.24
N ASP A 33 -1.58 12.95 -9.62
CA ASP A 33 -2.68 13.08 -8.67
C ASP A 33 -2.83 11.84 -7.77
N ASP A 34 -3.53 12.01 -6.65
CA ASP A 34 -3.74 10.95 -5.64
C ASP A 34 -4.31 9.67 -6.26
N ALA A 35 -5.29 9.81 -7.14
CA ALA A 35 -5.95 8.66 -7.73
C ALA A 35 -5.03 7.89 -8.70
N THR A 36 -4.11 8.57 -9.37
CA THR A 36 -3.08 7.96 -10.22
C THR A 36 -1.99 7.32 -9.37
N TYR A 37 -1.61 7.97 -8.27
CA TYR A 37 -0.69 7.41 -7.28
C TYR A 37 -1.24 6.11 -6.68
N ASP A 38 -2.52 6.07 -6.29
CA ASP A 38 -3.16 4.88 -5.74
C ASP A 38 -3.11 3.69 -6.71
N VAL A 39 -3.40 3.92 -7.99
CA VAL A 39 -3.35 2.88 -9.02
C VAL A 39 -1.91 2.41 -9.25
N LEU A 40 -0.94 3.33 -9.27
CA LEU A 40 0.48 3.00 -9.40
C LEU A 40 0.96 2.13 -8.23
N MET A 41 0.63 2.52 -7.00
CA MET A 41 1.02 1.80 -5.79
C MET A 41 0.35 0.43 -5.69
N ALA A 42 -0.94 0.34 -6.03
CA ALA A 42 -1.63 -0.94 -6.10
C ALA A 42 -0.97 -1.86 -7.14
N LEU A 43 -0.60 -1.33 -8.31
CA LEU A 43 0.09 -2.12 -9.34
C LEU A 43 1.45 -2.62 -8.84
N ALA A 44 2.26 -1.75 -8.23
CA ALA A 44 3.56 -2.12 -7.67
C ALA A 44 3.44 -3.26 -6.65
N SER A 45 2.48 -3.16 -5.73
CA SER A 45 2.21 -4.20 -4.73
C SER A 45 1.82 -5.54 -5.37
N LYS A 46 1.06 -5.53 -6.47
CA LYS A 46 0.69 -6.78 -7.17
C LYS A 46 1.87 -7.44 -7.87
N LEU A 47 2.77 -6.64 -8.43
CA LEU A 47 4.01 -7.16 -9.04
C LEU A 47 4.92 -7.79 -7.97
N GLU A 48 5.09 -7.13 -6.83
CA GLU A 48 5.85 -7.69 -5.70
C GLU A 48 5.26 -9.00 -5.17
N ALA A 49 3.93 -9.10 -5.09
CA ALA A 49 3.25 -10.33 -4.68
C ALA A 49 3.49 -11.48 -5.66
N ILE A 50 3.50 -11.23 -6.97
CA ILE A 50 3.81 -12.25 -7.98
C ILE A 50 5.21 -12.82 -7.78
N ASP A 51 6.21 -11.95 -7.63
CA ASP A 51 7.60 -12.36 -7.44
C ASP A 51 7.75 -13.16 -6.14
N THR A 52 7.10 -12.71 -5.07
CA THR A 52 7.09 -13.40 -3.77
C THR A 52 6.46 -14.79 -3.86
N TYR A 53 5.30 -14.92 -4.50
CA TYR A 53 4.62 -16.21 -4.62
C TYR A 53 5.36 -17.18 -5.54
N GLN A 54 6.10 -16.70 -6.53
CA GLN A 54 6.98 -17.56 -7.32
C GLN A 54 8.07 -18.19 -6.45
N VAL A 55 8.70 -17.41 -5.57
CA VAL A 55 9.68 -17.93 -4.60
C VAL A 55 9.03 -18.94 -3.65
N TYR A 56 7.87 -18.61 -3.09
CA TYR A 56 7.19 -19.54 -2.15
C TYR A 56 6.75 -20.85 -2.81
N ALA A 57 6.45 -20.84 -4.10
CA ALA A 57 6.13 -22.05 -4.85
C ALA A 57 7.31 -23.04 -4.94
N GLU A 58 8.56 -22.56 -4.80
CA GLU A 58 9.75 -23.41 -4.74
C GLU A 58 9.90 -24.09 -3.37
N ASP A 59 9.43 -23.44 -2.30
CA ASP A 59 9.56 -23.92 -0.91
C ASP A 59 8.45 -24.91 -0.49
N GLY A 60 7.30 -24.93 -1.18
CA GLY A 60 6.22 -25.89 -0.94
C GLY A 60 4.83 -25.37 -1.32
N ASN A 61 3.80 -26.23 -1.31
CA ASN A 61 2.42 -25.87 -1.71
C ASN A 61 2.34 -25.16 -3.08
N ALA A 62 3.14 -25.62 -4.05
CA ALA A 62 3.31 -24.95 -5.34
C ALA A 62 2.00 -24.68 -6.10
N GLU A 63 0.99 -25.53 -5.96
CA GLU A 63 -0.32 -25.32 -6.60
C GLU A 63 -1.01 -24.05 -6.08
N LEU A 64 -1.09 -23.88 -4.75
CA LEU A 64 -1.66 -22.70 -4.11
C LEU A 64 -0.93 -21.42 -4.52
N TRP A 65 0.40 -21.41 -4.43
CA TRP A 65 1.16 -20.19 -4.73
C TRP A 65 1.12 -19.83 -6.21
N ARG A 66 1.06 -20.81 -7.11
CA ARG A 66 0.87 -20.56 -8.55
C ARG A 66 -0.53 -20.03 -8.85
N GLU A 67 -1.56 -20.53 -8.16
CA GLU A 67 -2.92 -19.97 -8.26
C GLU A 67 -2.92 -18.50 -7.83
N LEU A 68 -2.38 -18.19 -6.65
CA LEU A 68 -2.29 -16.82 -6.15
C LEU A 68 -1.48 -15.92 -7.09
N ALA A 69 -0.34 -16.36 -7.61
CA ALA A 69 0.45 -15.60 -8.58
C ALA A 69 -0.32 -15.34 -9.89
N SER A 70 -1.10 -16.32 -10.36
CA SER A 70 -1.96 -16.17 -11.53
C SER A 70 -3.07 -15.13 -11.30
N ASP A 71 -3.63 -15.12 -10.09
CA ASP A 71 -4.66 -14.15 -9.68
C ASP A 71 -4.10 -12.73 -9.61
N GLU A 72 -2.92 -12.55 -9.00
CA GLU A 72 -2.27 -11.24 -8.93
C GLU A 72 -1.85 -10.73 -10.30
N ARG A 73 -1.46 -11.61 -11.23
CA ARG A 73 -1.24 -11.22 -12.63
C ARG A 73 -2.50 -10.64 -13.28
N ARG A 74 -3.67 -11.27 -13.10
CA ARG A 74 -4.93 -10.74 -13.63
C ARG A 74 -5.28 -9.37 -13.02
N HIS A 75 -5.00 -9.18 -11.74
CA HIS A 75 -5.19 -7.87 -11.09
C HIS A 75 -4.22 -6.81 -11.62
N ALA A 76 -2.94 -7.15 -11.76
CA ALA A 76 -1.91 -6.27 -12.31
C ALA A 76 -2.24 -5.82 -13.75
N GLU A 77 -2.73 -6.73 -14.60
CA GLU A 77 -3.15 -6.39 -15.97
C GLU A 77 -4.30 -5.36 -16.01
N ARG A 78 -5.25 -5.48 -15.09
CA ARG A 78 -6.36 -4.52 -14.95
C ARG A 78 -5.85 -3.16 -14.46
N LEU A 79 -5.02 -3.15 -13.43
CA LEU A 79 -4.42 -1.92 -12.88
C LEU A 79 -3.53 -1.23 -13.89
N PHE A 80 -2.74 -1.97 -14.67
CA PHE A 80 -1.92 -1.41 -15.73
C PHE A 80 -2.76 -0.81 -16.85
N SER A 81 -3.90 -1.43 -17.17
CA SER A 81 -4.85 -0.89 -18.16
C SER A 81 -5.52 0.40 -17.69
N GLU A 82 -5.84 0.51 -16.41
CA GLU A 82 -6.32 1.73 -15.77
C GLU A 82 -5.24 2.83 -15.75
N LEU A 83 -4.02 2.47 -15.34
CA LEU A 83 -2.89 3.41 -15.29
C LEU A 83 -2.60 4.03 -16.67
N LYS A 84 -2.63 3.23 -17.74
CA LYS A 84 -2.47 3.73 -19.11
C LYS A 84 -3.54 4.74 -19.49
N GLN A 85 -4.79 4.53 -19.09
CA GLN A 85 -5.88 5.48 -19.36
C GLN A 85 -5.66 6.81 -18.63
N ARG A 86 -5.22 6.74 -17.37
CA ARG A 86 -4.92 7.91 -16.54
C ARG A 86 -3.76 8.72 -17.09
N ILE A 87 -2.66 8.07 -17.46
CA ILE A 87 -1.48 8.76 -18.02
C ILE A 87 -1.76 9.32 -19.42
N ALA A 88 -2.56 8.63 -20.25
CA ALA A 88 -2.91 9.12 -21.59
C ALA A 88 -3.94 10.27 -21.56
N GLY A 89 -4.71 10.39 -20.48
CA GLY A 89 -5.67 11.47 -20.25
C GLY A 89 -5.13 12.64 -19.44
N ALA A 90 -3.90 12.55 -18.95
CA ALA A 90 -3.18 13.59 -18.20
C ALA A 90 -2.47 14.59 -19.12
#